data_AF-A0A949FTZ1-F1
#
_entry.id   AF-A0A949FTZ1-F1
#
_cell.length_a   1.000
_cell.length_b   1.000
_cell.length_c   1.000
_cell.angle_alpha   90.00
_cell.angle_beta   90.00
_cell.angle_gamma   90.00
#
_symmetry.space_group_name_H-M   'P 1'
#
loop_
_entity.id
_entity.type
_entity.pdbx_description
1 polymer ?
#
loop_
_entity_poly.entity_id
_entity_poly.type
_entity_poly.pdbx_seq_one_letter_code
_entity_poly.pdbx_strand_id
1 'polypeptide(L)'
;MNSSWAIGASRRLLGGVAAALLSLVVMPLAAQAQAPDQAPAKPARQRPPPLAVGAAFAPDGVLWTVGLDAQRRLVLQRSPDAGRTWTPPQVLDVAGDAVSADGENRPKIAFSPQPGVVVVSYTKPLPKPFTGDVRLLRSTDSGATFAPPVTVHADRSPITHRFESILFDEQGTLHTVWIDKRDQEA
;
A
#
# COMPACT_ATOMS: atom_id res chain seq x y z
N MET A 1 -0.27 31.59 60.64
CA MET A 1 -0.42 32.90 61.30
C MET A 1 -0.87 33.88 60.22
N ASN A 2 -2.19 34.13 60.17
CA ASN A 2 -2.84 35.39 60.63
C ASN A 2 -2.60 36.51 59.58
N SER A 3 -3.59 37.21 58.99
CA SER A 3 -4.95 37.59 59.40
C SER A 3 -5.66 38.13 58.12
N SER A 4 -6.91 37.84 57.78
CA SER A 4 -8.20 38.33 58.32
C SER A 4 -8.54 39.81 58.02
N TRP A 5 -9.84 40.02 57.79
CA TRP A 5 -10.68 41.25 57.76
C TRP A 5 -10.97 41.81 56.35
N ALA A 6 -12.17 41.74 55.75
CA ALA A 6 -13.59 41.81 56.16
C ALA A 6 -14.21 43.22 56.19
N ILE A 7 -15.19 43.41 55.28
CA ILE A 7 -16.53 44.03 55.41
C ILE A 7 -16.65 45.54 55.70
N GLY A 8 -17.50 46.21 54.92
CA GLY A 8 -18.20 47.46 55.27
C GLY A 8 -18.65 48.21 53.99
N ALA A 9 -19.84 47.99 53.43
CA ALA A 9 -21.17 48.43 53.84
C ALA A 9 -21.48 49.94 53.58
N SER A 10 -22.42 50.15 52.67
CA SER A 10 -23.60 51.07 52.79
C SER A 10 -23.58 52.52 52.26
N ARG A 11 -24.66 52.80 51.49
CA ARG A 11 -25.42 54.07 51.30
C ARG A 11 -24.76 55.17 50.46
N ARG A 12 -25.47 56.05 49.74
CA ARG A 12 -26.82 56.15 49.11
C ARG A 12 -26.71 57.41 48.22
N LEU A 13 -27.29 57.35 47.01
CA LEU A 13 -28.02 58.41 46.27
C LEU A 13 -27.43 59.85 46.18
N LEU A 14 -27.14 60.33 44.97
CA LEU A 14 -27.96 61.31 44.20
C LEU A 14 -27.17 61.95 43.04
N GLY A 15 -27.80 61.98 41.85
CA GLY A 15 -27.85 63.14 40.95
C GLY A 15 -26.58 63.56 40.21
N GLY A 16 -26.56 63.35 38.89
CA GLY A 16 -25.63 64.04 38.01
C GLY A 16 -25.74 63.58 36.57
N VAL A 17 -26.58 64.26 35.79
CA VAL A 17 -26.73 64.08 34.33
C VAL A 17 -25.41 64.43 33.65
N ALA A 18 -24.84 63.51 32.86
CA ALA A 18 -23.76 63.83 31.93
C ALA A 18 -23.89 62.98 30.66
N ALA A 19 -24.29 63.69 29.59
CA ALA A 19 -24.17 63.42 28.15
C ALA A 19 -23.68 62.02 27.71
N ALA A 20 -24.60 61.24 27.13
CA ALA A 20 -24.27 60.07 26.33
C ALA A 20 -23.68 60.52 24.97
N LEU A 21 -22.38 60.33 24.77
CA LEU A 21 -21.76 60.30 23.45
C LEU A 21 -21.89 58.88 22.89
N LEU A 22 -22.85 58.67 21.99
CA LEU A 22 -23.02 57.45 21.23
C LEU A 22 -21.90 57.34 20.18
N SER A 23 -20.87 56.55 20.49
CA SER A 23 -19.90 56.08 19.49
C SER A 23 -20.61 55.09 18.55
N LEU A 24 -20.89 55.51 17.32
CA LEU A 24 -21.35 54.62 16.26
C LEU A 24 -20.20 53.69 15.86
N VAL A 25 -20.17 52.48 16.44
CA VAL A 25 -19.32 51.40 15.94
C VAL A 25 -20.01 50.82 14.71
N VAL A 26 -19.52 51.19 13.52
CA VAL A 26 -19.87 50.49 12.28
C VAL A 26 -19.05 49.20 12.27
N MET A 27 -19.66 48.08 12.63
CA MET A 27 -19.06 46.78 12.35
C MET A 27 -19.12 46.52 10.85
N PRO A 28 -18.00 46.20 10.17
CA PRO A 28 -18.06 45.74 8.80
C PRO A 28 -18.76 44.38 8.79
N LEU A 29 -19.79 44.25 7.96
CA LEU A 29 -20.40 42.97 7.67
C LEU A 29 -19.34 42.12 6.94
N ALA A 30 -18.68 41.22 7.68
CA ALA A 30 -17.82 40.24 7.05
C ALA A 30 -18.70 39.34 6.17
N ALA A 31 -18.61 39.52 4.85
CA ALA A 31 -19.22 38.61 3.91
C ALA A 31 -18.60 37.23 4.15
N GLN A 32 -19.38 36.30 4.70
CA GLN A 32 -18.99 34.89 4.72
C GLN A 32 -18.91 34.43 3.26
N ALA A 33 -17.69 34.29 2.75
CA ALA A 33 -17.46 33.59 1.50
C ALA A 33 -17.92 32.14 1.71
N GLN A 34 -19.04 31.76 1.09
CA GLN A 34 -19.42 30.36 0.99
C GLN A 34 -18.29 29.62 0.30
N ALA A 35 -17.73 28.63 0.99
CA ALA A 35 -16.79 27.70 0.39
C ALA A 35 -17.46 27.10 -0.87
N PRO A 36 -16.72 26.92 -1.98
CA PRO A 36 -17.28 26.29 -3.16
C PRO A 36 -17.83 24.91 -2.77
N ASP A 37 -19.09 24.69 -3.12
CA ASP A 37 -19.82 23.47 -2.88
C ASP A 37 -18.98 22.30 -3.41
N GLN A 38 -18.50 21.42 -2.51
CA GLN A 38 -17.72 20.26 -2.94
C GLN A 38 -18.66 19.33 -3.68
N ALA A 39 -18.54 19.30 -5.00
CA ALA A 39 -19.27 18.35 -5.83
C ALA A 39 -19.07 16.94 -5.24
N PRO A 40 -20.15 16.14 -5.11
CA PRO A 40 -20.07 14.83 -4.49
C PRO A 40 -18.99 14.01 -5.20
N ALA A 41 -18.06 13.46 -4.41
CA ALA A 41 -17.00 12.61 -4.93
C ALA A 41 -17.65 11.48 -5.75
N LYS A 42 -17.28 11.39 -7.04
CA LYS A 42 -17.76 10.30 -7.89
C LYS A 42 -17.42 8.98 -7.20
N PRO A 43 -18.37 8.04 -7.05
CA PRO A 43 -18.09 6.77 -6.42
C PRO A 43 -16.93 6.12 -7.15
N ALA A 44 -15.90 5.71 -6.40
CA ALA A 44 -14.77 5.02 -6.97
C ALA A 44 -15.29 3.76 -7.67
N ARG A 45 -15.20 3.73 -9.01
CA ARG A 45 -15.49 2.52 -9.78
C ARG A 45 -14.59 1.43 -9.22
N GLN A 46 -15.19 0.41 -8.61
CA GLN A 46 -14.48 -0.81 -8.24
C GLN A 46 -13.93 -1.39 -9.53
N ARG A 47 -12.61 -1.25 -9.73
CA ARG A 47 -11.95 -1.89 -10.86
C ARG A 47 -12.10 -3.40 -10.68
N PRO A 48 -12.46 -4.14 -11.74
CA PRO A 48 -12.49 -5.59 -11.66
C PRO A 48 -11.14 -6.09 -11.14
N PRO A 49 -11.12 -7.18 -10.35
CA PRO A 49 -9.89 -7.72 -9.81
C PRO A 49 -8.93 -7.98 -10.96
N PRO A 50 -7.66 -7.56 -10.83
CA PRO A 50 -6.70 -7.75 -11.91
C PRO A 50 -6.53 -9.24 -12.21
N LEU A 51 -6.67 -9.63 -13.48
CA LEU A 51 -6.45 -11.00 -13.97
C LEU A 51 -4.95 -11.33 -14.14
N ALA A 52 -4.09 -10.63 -13.42
CA ALA A 52 -2.65 -10.76 -13.48
C ALA A 52 -2.21 -11.99 -12.69
N VAL A 53 -1.99 -13.10 -13.40
CA VAL A 53 -1.59 -14.40 -12.84
C VAL A 53 -0.27 -14.83 -13.46
N GLY A 54 0.73 -15.09 -12.62
CA GLY A 54 1.94 -15.84 -12.98
C GLY A 54 1.65 -17.33 -13.03
N ALA A 55 2.24 -18.04 -13.97
CA ALA A 55 2.08 -19.48 -14.07
C ALA A 55 3.37 -20.14 -14.60
N ALA A 56 3.69 -21.32 -14.08
CA ALA A 56 4.79 -22.15 -14.57
C ALA A 56 4.53 -23.62 -14.20
N PHE A 57 5.10 -24.53 -14.98
CA PHE A 57 5.16 -25.94 -14.62
C PHE A 57 6.35 -26.16 -13.68
N ALA A 58 6.10 -26.82 -12.55
CA ALA A 58 7.16 -27.32 -11.69
C ALA A 58 7.88 -28.51 -12.37
N PRO A 59 9.09 -28.89 -11.92
CA PRO A 59 9.84 -30.03 -12.49
C PRO A 59 9.10 -31.37 -12.46
N ASP A 60 8.12 -31.52 -11.56
CA ASP A 60 7.23 -32.69 -11.47
C ASP A 60 6.04 -32.64 -12.44
N GLY A 61 5.95 -31.61 -13.28
CA GLY A 61 4.89 -31.42 -14.27
C GLY A 61 3.60 -30.83 -13.69
N VAL A 62 3.54 -30.52 -12.39
CA VAL A 62 2.38 -29.85 -11.80
C VAL A 62 2.36 -28.39 -12.26
N LEU A 63 1.21 -27.90 -12.72
CA LEU A 63 1.02 -26.49 -13.06
C LEU A 63 0.81 -25.69 -11.78
N TRP A 64 1.61 -24.64 -11.58
CA TRP A 64 1.45 -23.72 -10.47
C TRP A 64 1.02 -22.36 -10.98
N THR A 65 0.11 -21.72 -10.25
CA THR A 65 -0.29 -20.33 -10.49
C THR A 65 -0.07 -19.50 -9.25
N VAL A 66 0.31 -18.25 -9.46
CA VAL A 66 0.42 -17.24 -8.42
C VAL A 66 -0.31 -15.97 -8.87
N GLY A 67 -1.15 -15.42 -8.03
CA GLY A 67 -1.96 -14.25 -8.36
C GLY A 67 -2.63 -13.66 -7.13
N LEU A 68 -3.56 -12.74 -7.34
CA LEU A 68 -4.34 -12.17 -6.24
C LEU A 68 -5.72 -12.78 -6.18
N ASP A 69 -6.19 -13.08 -4.97
CA ASP A 69 -7.59 -13.43 -4.73
C ASP A 69 -8.50 -12.18 -4.72
N ALA A 70 -9.80 -12.40 -4.50
CA ALA A 70 -10.78 -11.32 -4.43
C ALA A 70 -10.52 -10.32 -3.28
N GLN A 71 -9.79 -10.73 -2.24
CA GLN A 71 -9.38 -9.90 -1.11
C GLN A 71 -8.00 -9.26 -1.33
N ARG A 72 -7.42 -9.40 -2.54
CA ARG A 72 -6.10 -8.91 -2.92
C ARG A 72 -4.94 -9.54 -2.14
N ARG A 73 -5.11 -10.74 -1.61
CA ARG A 73 -4.04 -11.51 -0.99
C ARG A 73 -3.28 -12.28 -2.05
N LEU A 74 -1.97 -12.38 -1.92
CA LEU A 74 -1.15 -13.20 -2.80
C LEU A 74 -1.44 -14.67 -2.53
N VAL A 75 -1.93 -15.39 -3.53
CA VAL A 75 -2.32 -16.79 -3.43
C VAL A 75 -1.57 -17.63 -4.45
N LEU A 76 -1.33 -18.87 -4.05
CA LEU A 76 -0.69 -19.90 -4.85
C LEU A 76 -1.65 -21.10 -4.98
N GLN A 77 -1.81 -21.60 -6.19
CA GLN A 77 -2.60 -22.79 -6.48
C GLN A 77 -1.83 -23.75 -7.36
N ARG A 78 -2.16 -25.04 -7.26
CA ARG A 78 -1.51 -26.11 -8.01
C ARG A 78 -2.57 -26.91 -8.75
N SER A 79 -2.21 -27.40 -9.92
CA SER A 79 -3.04 -28.28 -10.72
C SER A 79 -2.21 -29.45 -11.26
N PRO A 80 -2.50 -30.69 -10.82
CA PRO A 80 -1.79 -31.87 -11.29
C PRO A 80 -2.25 -32.33 -12.68
N ASP A 81 -3.30 -31.73 -13.24
CA ASP A 81 -3.98 -32.17 -14.45
C ASP A 81 -4.13 -31.06 -15.50
N ALA A 82 -3.14 -30.18 -15.56
CA ALA A 82 -3.03 -29.09 -16.53
C ALA A 82 -4.20 -28.09 -16.50
N GLY A 83 -4.69 -27.79 -15.31
CA GLY A 83 -5.68 -26.75 -15.02
C GLY A 83 -7.12 -27.23 -14.96
N ARG A 84 -7.39 -28.55 -15.01
CA ARG A 84 -8.76 -29.09 -14.93
C ARG A 84 -9.27 -29.07 -13.50
N THR A 85 -8.42 -29.43 -12.54
CA THR A 85 -8.68 -29.35 -11.10
C THR A 85 -7.57 -28.56 -10.42
N TRP A 86 -7.94 -27.91 -9.32
CA TRP A 86 -7.05 -27.02 -8.57
C TRP A 86 -7.07 -27.36 -7.09
N THR A 87 -5.92 -27.27 -6.44
CA THR A 87 -5.85 -27.28 -4.98
C THR A 87 -6.59 -26.08 -4.40
N PRO A 88 -7.03 -26.15 -3.13
CA PRO A 88 -7.39 -24.95 -2.38
C PRO A 88 -6.26 -23.90 -2.45
N PRO A 89 -6.60 -22.60 -2.49
CA PRO A 89 -5.60 -21.54 -2.54
C PRO A 89 -4.79 -21.48 -1.24
N GLN A 90 -3.46 -21.52 -1.39
CA GLN A 90 -2.51 -21.25 -0.33
C GLN A 90 -2.23 -19.74 -0.31
N VAL A 91 -2.64 -19.04 0.74
CA VAL A 91 -2.29 -17.63 0.94
C VAL A 91 -0.81 -17.55 1.33
N LEU A 92 -0.04 -16.73 0.63
CA LEU A 92 1.36 -16.45 0.93
C LEU A 92 1.47 -15.25 1.86
N ASP A 93 2.27 -15.37 2.92
CA ASP A 93 2.56 -14.24 3.81
C ASP A 93 3.52 -13.26 3.12
N VAL A 94 3.04 -12.04 2.91
CA VAL A 94 3.79 -10.93 2.31
C VAL A 94 4.16 -9.86 3.34
N ALA A 95 4.14 -10.18 4.63
CA ALA A 95 4.47 -9.27 5.73
C ALA A 95 3.71 -7.94 5.69
N GLY A 96 2.43 -8.00 5.28
CA GLY A 96 1.56 -6.82 5.16
C GLY A 96 1.79 -5.95 3.93
N ASP A 97 2.66 -6.37 3.00
CA ASP A 97 2.86 -5.63 1.75
C ASP A 97 1.58 -5.58 0.91
N ALA A 98 1.28 -4.40 0.36
CA ALA A 98 0.38 -4.33 -0.77
C ALA A 98 1.05 -4.99 -1.97
N VAL A 99 0.26 -5.70 -2.78
CA VAL A 99 0.77 -6.36 -3.99
C VAL A 99 0.18 -5.70 -5.23
N SER A 100 1.06 -5.25 -6.12
CA SER A 100 0.72 -4.82 -7.46
C SER A 100 0.55 -6.05 -8.35
N ALA A 101 -0.47 -5.98 -9.20
CA ALA A 101 -0.83 -7.03 -10.16
C ALA A 101 -1.46 -6.37 -11.39
N ASP A 102 -0.87 -5.29 -11.91
CA ASP A 102 -1.36 -4.58 -13.10
C ASP A 102 -0.63 -5.05 -14.35
N GLY A 103 -1.35 -5.71 -15.26
CA GLY A 103 -0.79 -6.17 -16.55
C GLY A 103 0.40 -7.10 -16.34
N GLU A 104 1.55 -6.74 -16.94
CA GLU A 104 2.78 -7.53 -16.84
C GLU A 104 3.55 -7.31 -15.52
N ASN A 105 3.06 -6.43 -14.64
CA ASN A 105 3.53 -6.33 -13.26
C ASN A 105 2.87 -7.38 -12.34
N ARG A 106 2.53 -8.54 -12.90
CA ARG A 106 1.95 -9.68 -12.20
C ARG A 106 3.00 -10.39 -11.34
N PRO A 107 2.60 -11.03 -10.23
CA PRO A 107 3.50 -11.93 -9.52
C PRO A 107 4.03 -13.03 -10.43
N LYS A 108 5.27 -13.46 -10.21
CA LYS A 108 5.94 -14.49 -11.02
C LYS A 108 6.40 -15.62 -10.14
N ILE A 109 6.59 -16.81 -10.72
CA ILE A 109 7.06 -18.01 -10.03
C ILE A 109 8.13 -18.70 -10.86
N ALA A 110 9.19 -19.15 -10.19
CA ALA A 110 10.28 -19.90 -10.79
C ALA A 110 10.69 -21.06 -9.88
N PHE A 111 11.17 -22.14 -10.50
CA PHE A 111 11.63 -23.35 -9.83
C PHE A 111 13.11 -23.51 -10.06
N SER A 112 13.85 -23.80 -8.99
CA SER A 112 15.28 -24.11 -9.11
C SER A 112 15.45 -25.52 -9.71
N PRO A 113 16.54 -25.78 -10.44
CA PRO A 113 16.98 -27.15 -10.71
C PRO A 113 17.34 -27.91 -9.41
N GLN A 114 17.64 -27.21 -8.32
CA GLN A 114 17.81 -27.81 -7.00
C GLN A 114 16.44 -28.22 -6.42
N PRO A 115 16.27 -29.44 -5.90
CA PRO A 115 15.00 -29.90 -5.36
C PRO A 115 14.46 -28.99 -4.25
N GLY A 116 13.15 -28.77 -4.27
CA GLY A 116 12.41 -28.09 -3.19
C GLY A 116 12.51 -26.57 -3.16
N VAL A 117 13.36 -25.94 -3.99
CA VAL A 117 13.48 -24.48 -4.03
C VAL A 117 12.48 -23.87 -5.02
N VAL A 118 11.57 -23.06 -4.50
CA VAL A 118 10.58 -22.30 -5.26
C VAL A 118 10.74 -20.82 -4.92
N VAL A 119 10.72 -19.95 -5.93
CA VAL A 119 10.78 -18.50 -5.75
C VAL A 119 9.54 -17.88 -6.35
N VAL A 120 8.92 -16.98 -5.59
CA VAL A 120 7.84 -16.11 -6.07
C VAL A 120 8.33 -14.67 -6.01
N SER A 121 8.19 -13.93 -7.11
CA SER A 121 8.39 -12.48 -7.12
C SER A 121 7.07 -11.74 -7.15
N TYR A 122 7.06 -10.55 -6.56
CA TYR A 122 5.98 -9.58 -6.74
C TYR A 122 6.51 -8.16 -6.56
N THR A 123 5.73 -7.18 -7.02
CA THR A 123 6.03 -5.77 -6.74
C THR A 123 5.20 -5.27 -5.56
N LYS A 124 5.87 -4.65 -4.58
CA LYS A 124 5.23 -3.78 -3.58
C LYS A 124 5.15 -2.36 -4.14
N PRO A 125 3.96 -1.80 -4.42
CA PRO A 125 3.86 -0.42 -4.86
C PRO A 125 4.21 0.53 -3.71
N LEU A 126 4.87 1.63 -4.04
CA LEU A 126 5.20 2.71 -3.11
C LEU A 126 4.24 3.90 -3.31
N PRO A 127 4.19 4.89 -2.39
CA PRO A 127 3.21 5.97 -2.43
C PRO A 127 3.21 6.81 -3.72
N LYS A 128 4.37 6.98 -4.37
CA LYS A 128 4.48 7.76 -5.61
C LYS A 128 4.02 6.91 -6.82
N PRO A 129 3.30 7.49 -7.79
CA PRO A 129 2.91 6.76 -9.00
C PRO A 129 4.09 6.08 -9.69
N PHE A 130 3.86 4.85 -10.16
CA PHE A 130 4.84 4.03 -10.89
C PHE A 130 6.10 3.66 -10.11
N THR A 131 6.10 3.84 -8.79
CA THR A 131 7.21 3.44 -7.91
C THR A 131 6.87 2.14 -7.19
N GLY A 132 7.89 1.36 -6.87
CA GLY A 132 7.70 0.06 -6.25
C GLY A 132 9.02 -0.60 -5.89
N ASP A 133 8.93 -1.58 -5.01
CA ASP A 133 10.02 -2.48 -4.65
C ASP A 133 9.78 -3.86 -5.27
N VAL A 134 10.85 -4.47 -5.79
CA VAL A 134 10.83 -5.88 -6.20
C VAL A 134 11.05 -6.77 -4.98
N ARG A 135 10.07 -7.63 -4.69
CA ARG A 135 10.03 -8.50 -3.52
C ARG A 135 10.16 -9.96 -3.94
N LEU A 136 10.88 -10.76 -3.15
CA LEU A 136 10.98 -12.21 -3.33
C LEU A 136 10.53 -12.97 -2.09
N LEU A 137 9.75 -14.02 -2.30
CA LEU A 137 9.48 -15.08 -1.34
C LEU A 137 10.23 -16.32 -1.80
N ARG A 138 10.83 -17.04 -0.85
CA ARG A 138 11.57 -18.28 -1.13
C ARG A 138 11.06 -19.42 -0.26
N SER A 139 10.77 -20.53 -0.89
CA SER A 139 10.55 -21.83 -0.26
C SER A 139 11.78 -22.71 -0.45
N THR A 140 12.02 -23.60 0.51
CA THR A 140 13.01 -24.69 0.44
C THR A 140 12.39 -26.06 0.72
N ASP A 141 11.06 -26.12 0.77
CA ASP A 141 10.26 -27.29 1.14
C ASP A 141 9.16 -27.57 0.11
N SER A 142 9.49 -27.39 -1.18
CA SER A 142 8.60 -27.61 -2.31
C SER A 142 7.32 -26.78 -2.24
N GLY A 143 7.45 -25.53 -1.80
CA GLY A 143 6.37 -24.54 -1.66
C GLY A 143 5.39 -24.80 -0.53
N ALA A 144 5.69 -25.71 0.41
CA ALA A 144 4.84 -25.90 1.59
C ALA A 144 4.85 -24.64 2.47
N THR A 145 6.01 -24.03 2.68
CA THR A 145 6.16 -22.75 3.38
C THR A 145 7.07 -21.80 2.61
N PHE A 146 6.94 -20.50 2.88
CA PHE A 146 7.78 -19.46 2.30
C PHE A 146 8.35 -18.59 3.41
N ALA A 147 9.63 -18.25 3.30
CA ALA A 147 10.27 -17.30 4.19
C ALA A 147 9.70 -15.87 3.96
N PRO A 148 9.83 -14.98 4.96
CA PRO A 148 9.41 -13.58 4.82
C PRO A 148 10.03 -12.89 3.59
N PRO A 149 9.32 -11.91 2.98
CA PRO A 149 9.76 -11.29 1.74
C PRO A 149 11.02 -10.43 1.91
N VAL A 150 11.94 -10.57 0.96
CA VAL A 150 13.15 -9.74 0.84
C VAL A 150 13.05 -8.78 -0.34
N THR A 151 13.65 -7.60 -0.24
CA THR A 151 13.76 -6.68 -1.40
C THR A 151 15.05 -6.98 -2.15
N VAL A 152 14.95 -7.15 -3.48
CA VAL A 152 16.06 -7.61 -4.34
C VAL A 152 17.12 -6.55 -4.57
N HIS A 153 16.69 -5.33 -4.90
CA HIS A 153 17.59 -4.22 -5.20
C HIS A 153 18.14 -3.61 -3.90
N ALA A 154 19.33 -3.02 -3.97
CA ALA A 154 19.95 -2.34 -2.83
C ALA A 154 19.45 -0.90 -2.67
N ASP A 155 19.18 -0.21 -3.78
CA ASP A 155 18.63 1.15 -3.77
C ASP A 155 17.25 1.17 -3.10
N ARG A 156 16.98 2.21 -2.30
CA ARG A 156 15.74 2.40 -1.53
C ARG A 156 14.99 3.68 -1.90
N SER A 157 15.41 4.32 -2.99
CA SER A 157 14.76 5.52 -3.51
C SER A 157 13.35 5.17 -3.97
N PRO A 158 12.36 6.06 -3.77
CA PRO A 158 10.99 5.84 -4.24
C PRO A 158 10.91 6.13 -5.74
N ILE A 159 11.45 5.21 -6.54
CA ILE A 159 11.51 5.22 -7.99
C ILE A 159 10.95 3.91 -8.54
N THR A 160 10.97 3.75 -9.86
CA THR A 160 10.55 2.50 -10.48
C THR A 160 11.64 1.43 -10.27
N HIS A 161 11.34 0.45 -9.42
CA HIS A 161 11.94 -0.89 -9.44
C HIS A 161 10.79 -1.89 -9.63
N ARG A 162 10.39 -2.10 -10.89
CA ARG A 162 9.16 -2.85 -11.23
C ARG A 162 9.35 -3.67 -12.49
N PHE A 163 8.31 -4.44 -12.85
CA PHE A 163 8.28 -5.29 -14.04
C PHE A 163 9.42 -6.30 -14.04
N GLU A 164 9.69 -6.87 -12.86
CA GLU A 164 10.78 -7.81 -12.69
C GLU A 164 10.53 -9.09 -13.46
N SER A 165 11.57 -9.76 -13.94
CA SER A 165 11.51 -11.15 -14.41
C SER A 165 12.52 -11.99 -13.62
N ILE A 166 12.12 -13.23 -13.32
CA ILE A 166 12.92 -14.19 -12.56
C ILE A 166 13.08 -15.48 -13.35
N LEU A 167 14.28 -16.06 -13.31
CA LEU A 167 14.57 -17.38 -13.86
C LEU A 167 15.78 -17.99 -13.14
N PHE A 168 15.82 -19.32 -13.07
CA PHE A 168 17.02 -20.02 -12.64
C PHE A 168 17.85 -20.44 -13.85
N ASP A 169 19.17 -20.35 -13.74
CA ASP A 169 20.06 -21.05 -14.65
C ASP A 169 20.25 -22.53 -14.26
N GLU A 170 20.96 -23.28 -15.10
CA GLU A 170 21.21 -24.72 -14.89
C GLU A 170 22.04 -25.01 -13.63
N GLN A 171 22.82 -24.03 -13.15
CA GLN A 171 23.62 -24.14 -11.93
C GLN A 171 22.79 -23.85 -10.67
N GLY A 172 21.55 -23.38 -10.83
CA GLY A 172 20.65 -23.04 -9.73
C GLY A 172 20.81 -21.61 -9.22
N THR A 173 21.48 -20.74 -9.97
CA THR A 173 21.53 -19.30 -9.67
C THR A 173 20.22 -18.65 -10.10
N LEU A 174 19.62 -17.88 -9.20
CA LEU A 174 18.46 -17.05 -9.53
C LEU A 174 18.91 -15.77 -10.21
N HIS A 175 18.50 -15.56 -11.46
CA HIS A 175 18.63 -14.30 -12.17
C HIS A 175 17.35 -13.49 -11.99
N THR A 176 17.49 -12.25 -11.53
CA THR A 176 16.38 -11.29 -11.42
C THR A 176 16.75 -10.01 -12.16
N VAL A 177 15.90 -9.59 -13.08
CA VAL A 177 16.06 -8.35 -13.85
C VAL A 177 14.81 -7.49 -13.71
N TRP A 178 14.93 -6.17 -13.71
CA TRP A 178 13.79 -5.25 -13.53
C TRP A 178 14.01 -3.94 -14.29
N ILE A 179 12.93 -3.18 -14.48
CA ILE A 179 13.02 -1.80 -14.94
C ILE A 179 13.42 -0.92 -13.76
N ASP A 180 14.54 -0.24 -13.91
CA ASP A 180 15.16 0.63 -12.93
C ASP A 180 15.23 2.07 -13.47
N LYS A 181 14.73 3.04 -12.70
CA LYS A 181 14.66 4.45 -13.12
C LYS A 181 15.67 5.36 -12.41
N ARG A 182 16.78 4.80 -11.90
CA ARG A 182 17.83 5.60 -11.23
C ARG A 182 18.45 6.66 -12.13
N ASP A 183 18.69 6.32 -13.40
CA ASP A 183 19.49 7.15 -14.32
C ASP A 183 18.64 7.95 -15.32
N GLN A 184 17.35 8.16 -15.06
CA GLN A 184 16.60 9.13 -15.85
C GLN A 184 16.93 10.54 -15.39
N GLU A 185 17.92 11.14 -16.03
CA GLU A 185 18.12 12.58 -16.02
C GLU A 185 16.89 13.29 -16.62
N ALA A 186 16.50 14.39 -15.99
CA ALA A 186 15.31 15.19 -16.31
C ALA A 186 15.57 16.17 -17.47
#